data_AF-A0AAU5X7A6-F1
#
_entry.id   AF-A0AAU5X7A6-F1
#
_cell.length_a   1.000
_cell.length_b   1.000
_cell.length_c   1.000
_cell.angle_alpha   90.00
_cell.angle_beta   90.00
_cell.angle_gamma   90.00
#
_symmetry.space_group_name_H-M   'P 1'
#
loop_
_entity.id
_entity.type
_entity.pdbx_description
1 polymer ?
#
loop_
_entity_poly.entity_id
_entity_poly.type
_entity_poly.pdbx_seq_one_letter_code
_entity_poly.pdbx_strand_id
1 'polypeptide(L)'
;MTGDRLDDPRRARLRERLELIRTRSQKSTSWRSVTHYFSGLINREGVVPVKARLSREDLRFLSSARDEVIAFADLGLRLLDLHQPRDAGGISSDPASPIRRCRACMWRWPCPTIRAVEESVDRPLGP
;
A
#
# COMPACT_ATOMS: atom_id res chain seq x y z
N MET A 1 29.15 -3.73 17.76
CA MET A 1 28.15 -4.28 18.69
C MET A 1 26.77 -3.95 18.16
N THR A 2 26.09 -5.01 17.77
CA THR A 2 24.86 -5.07 17.00
C THR A 2 23.71 -4.59 17.87
N GLY A 3 23.36 -3.31 17.76
CA GLY A 3 22.11 -2.77 18.30
C GLY A 3 20.99 -3.43 17.53
N ASP A 4 20.49 -4.52 18.09
CA ASP A 4 19.43 -5.34 17.55
C ASP A 4 18.30 -4.40 17.13
N ARG A 5 18.02 -4.41 15.82
CA ARG A 5 16.81 -3.80 15.28
C ARG A 5 15.68 -4.48 16.04
N LEU A 6 15.18 -3.86 17.10
CA LEU A 6 13.91 -4.22 17.69
C LEU A 6 12.89 -3.98 16.60
N ASP A 7 12.74 -5.00 15.75
CA ASP A 7 12.02 -4.98 14.50
C ASP A 7 10.58 -4.74 14.90
N ASP A 8 10.14 -3.51 14.70
CA ASP A 8 8.82 -3.07 15.14
C ASP A 8 7.78 -4.01 14.54
N PRO A 9 7.09 -4.86 15.35
CA PRO A 9 6.18 -5.86 14.84
C PRO A 9 5.05 -5.24 14.00
N ARG A 10 4.68 -3.99 14.30
CA ARG A 10 3.71 -3.20 13.54
C ARG A 10 4.22 -2.91 12.13
N ARG A 11 5.48 -2.50 12.02
CA ARG A 11 6.15 -2.26 10.73
C ARG A 11 6.35 -3.56 9.95
N ALA A 12 6.68 -4.66 10.61
CA ALA A 12 6.81 -5.97 9.97
C ALA A 12 5.47 -6.42 9.34
N ARG A 13 4.38 -6.35 10.11
CA ARG A 13 3.02 -6.63 9.60
C ARG A 13 2.62 -5.73 8.43
N LEU A 14 2.90 -4.42 8.54
CA LEU A 14 2.58 -3.47 7.48
C LEU A 14 3.37 -3.76 6.19
N ARG A 15 4.66 -4.13 6.31
CA ARG A 15 5.48 -4.57 5.18
C ARG A 15 4.89 -5.82 4.53
N GLU A 16 4.62 -6.86 5.33
CA GLU A 16 4.05 -8.12 4.85
C GLU A 16 2.74 -7.87 4.08
N ARG A 17 1.87 -7.01 4.62
CA ARG A 17 0.61 -6.65 3.98
C ARG A 17 0.80 -5.94 2.63
N LEU A 18 1.72 -4.99 2.54
CA LEU A 18 2.05 -4.29 1.29
C LEU A 18 2.68 -5.23 0.25
N GLU A 19 3.58 -6.13 0.68
CA GLU A 19 4.18 -7.15 -0.19
C GLU A 19 3.13 -8.15 -0.72
N LEU A 20 2.16 -8.51 0.13
CA LEU A 20 1.03 -9.35 -0.27
C LEU A 20 0.17 -8.66 -1.34
N ILE A 21 -0.16 -7.38 -1.16
CA ILE A 21 -0.91 -6.58 -2.15
C ILE A 21 -0.13 -6.53 -3.46
N ARG A 22 1.15 -6.16 -3.40
CA ARG A 22 2.03 -6.10 -4.57
C ARG A 22 2.07 -7.43 -5.32
N THR A 23 2.30 -8.54 -4.61
CA THR A 23 2.41 -9.88 -5.19
C THR A 23 1.09 -10.33 -5.83
N ARG A 24 -0.05 -10.09 -5.16
CA ARG A 24 -1.37 -10.43 -5.72
C ARG A 24 -1.66 -9.64 -6.98
N SER A 25 -1.36 -8.34 -7.01
CA SER A 25 -1.55 -7.49 -8.19
C SER A 25 -0.59 -7.85 -9.33
N GLN A 26 0.65 -8.25 -9.03
CA GLN A 26 1.57 -8.75 -10.05
C GLN A 26 1.07 -10.05 -10.69
N LYS A 27 0.44 -10.93 -9.91
CA LYS A 27 -0.13 -12.20 -10.39
C LYS A 27 -1.48 -12.05 -11.08
N SER A 28 -2.17 -10.92 -10.95
CA SER A 28 -3.45 -10.70 -11.63
C SER A 28 -3.24 -10.46 -13.13
N THR A 29 -4.17 -10.99 -13.94
CA THR A 29 -4.19 -10.70 -15.37
C THR A 29 -4.56 -9.23 -15.58
N SER A 30 -3.73 -8.50 -16.34
CA SER A 30 -4.06 -7.12 -16.70
C SER A 30 -5.28 -7.09 -17.62
N TRP A 31 -6.23 -6.21 -17.31
CA TRP A 31 -7.41 -5.99 -18.15
C TRP A 31 -7.09 -5.15 -19.39
N ARG A 32 -5.91 -4.53 -19.46
CA ARG A 32 -5.53 -3.59 -20.52
C ARG A 32 -5.65 -4.16 -21.93
N SER A 33 -5.29 -5.43 -22.13
CA SER A 33 -5.42 -6.10 -23.43
C SER A 33 -6.87 -6.47 -23.76
N VAL A 34 -7.64 -6.89 -22.74
CA VAL A 34 -9.03 -7.36 -22.90
C VAL A 34 -10.00 -6.18 -23.04
N THR A 35 -9.69 -5.02 -22.45
CA THR A 35 -10.51 -3.81 -22.56
C THR A 35 -10.59 -3.28 -23.99
N HIS A 36 -9.55 -3.45 -24.80
CA HIS A 36 -9.61 -3.13 -26.23
C HIS A 36 -10.68 -4.00 -26.93
N TYR A 37 -10.69 -5.30 -26.65
CA TYR A 37 -11.68 -6.23 -27.21
C TYR A 37 -13.10 -5.94 -26.72
N PHE A 38 -13.28 -5.70 -25.42
CA PHE A 38 -14.58 -5.37 -24.85
C PHE A 38 -15.12 -4.01 -25.30
N SER A 39 -14.25 -3.04 -25.64
CA SER A 39 -14.70 -1.74 -26.15
C SER A 39 -15.51 -1.84 -27.44
N GLY A 40 -15.22 -2.83 -28.29
CA GLY A 40 -15.96 -3.10 -29.52
C GLY A 40 -17.24 -3.93 -29.32
N LEU A 41 -17.42 -4.51 -28.13
CA LEU A 41 -18.60 -5.29 -27.75
C LEU A 41 -19.64 -4.46 -26.98
N ILE A 42 -19.42 -3.15 -26.87
CA ILE A 42 -20.36 -2.19 -26.29
C ILE A 42 -21.56 -2.09 -27.22
N ASN A 43 -22.74 -2.49 -26.74
CA ASN A 43 -23.98 -2.37 -27.47
C ASN A 43 -24.41 -0.89 -27.60
N ARG A 44 -25.48 -0.62 -28.36
CA ARG A 44 -26.00 0.75 -28.57
C ARG A 44 -26.52 1.42 -27.29
N GLU A 45 -26.69 0.67 -26.22
CA GLU A 45 -27.10 1.14 -24.89
C GLU A 45 -25.88 1.37 -23.96
N GLY A 46 -24.66 1.15 -24.46
CA GLY A 46 -23.43 1.40 -23.72
C GLY A 46 -22.93 0.25 -22.85
N VAL A 47 -23.38 -0.99 -23.05
CA VAL A 47 -23.01 -2.15 -22.21
C VAL A 47 -22.44 -3.34 -23.00
N VAL A 48 -21.52 -4.10 -22.40
CA VAL A 48 -21.06 -5.42 -22.87
C VAL A 48 -21.82 -6.49 -22.10
N PRO A 49 -22.45 -7.50 -22.71
CA PRO A 49 -23.19 -8.54 -22.00
C PRO A 49 -22.22 -9.56 -21.37
N VAL A 50 -21.52 -9.13 -20.34
CA VAL A 50 -21.20 -9.96 -19.17
C VAL A 50 -22.44 -9.86 -18.27
N LYS A 51 -22.75 -10.79 -17.37
CA LYS A 51 -23.85 -10.60 -16.38
C LYS A 51 -23.54 -9.48 -15.35
N ALA A 52 -22.87 -8.40 -15.76
CA ALA A 52 -22.50 -7.21 -15.00
C ALA A 52 -22.57 -5.98 -15.93
N ARG A 53 -23.32 -4.94 -15.53
CA ARG A 53 -23.36 -3.65 -16.23
C ARG A 53 -22.06 -2.90 -15.93
N LEU A 54 -21.20 -2.70 -16.93
CA LEU A 54 -19.95 -1.94 -16.79
C LEU A 54 -20.03 -0.66 -17.64
N SER A 55 -19.78 0.48 -17.03
CA SER A 55 -19.65 1.77 -17.70
C SER A 55 -18.29 1.91 -18.40
N ARG A 56 -18.14 2.97 -19.22
CA ARG A 56 -16.85 3.32 -19.82
C ARG A 56 -15.80 3.63 -18.75
N GLU A 57 -16.23 4.28 -17.67
CA GLU A 57 -15.42 4.66 -16.52
C GLU A 57 -14.92 3.41 -15.78
N ASP A 58 -15.78 2.41 -15.59
CA ASP A 58 -15.40 1.13 -14.97
C ASP A 58 -14.32 0.40 -15.79
N LEU A 59 -14.47 0.37 -17.11
CA LEU A 59 -13.48 -0.28 -17.99
C LEU A 59 -12.14 0.45 -17.98
N ARG A 60 -12.15 1.79 -17.95
CA ARG A 60 -10.92 2.59 -17.82
C ARG A 60 -10.23 2.31 -16.49
N PHE A 61 -10.98 2.34 -15.39
CA PHE A 61 -10.45 2.01 -14.07
C PHE A 61 -9.84 0.61 -14.04
N LEU A 62 -10.58 -0.42 -14.49
CA LEU A 62 -10.08 -1.80 -14.52
C LEU A 62 -8.81 -1.96 -15.38
N SER A 63 -8.71 -1.22 -16.50
CA SER A 63 -7.57 -1.30 -17.41
C SER A 63 -6.24 -0.86 -16.77
N SER A 64 -6.29 0.09 -15.83
CA SER A 64 -5.10 0.64 -15.15
C SER A 64 -4.96 0.18 -13.69
N ALA A 65 -6.04 -0.31 -13.07
CA ALA A 65 -6.09 -0.66 -11.65
C ALA A 65 -4.95 -1.59 -11.20
N ARG A 66 -4.58 -2.58 -12.02
CA ARG A 66 -3.44 -3.45 -11.72
C ARG A 66 -2.15 -2.65 -11.53
N ASP A 67 -1.82 -1.80 -12.49
CA ASP A 67 -0.57 -1.07 -12.52
C ASP A 67 -0.56 0.03 -11.44
N GLU A 68 -1.70 0.69 -11.23
CA GLU A 68 -1.88 1.70 -10.17
C GLU A 68 -1.75 1.09 -8.76
N VAL A 69 -2.38 -0.06 -8.50
CA VAL A 69 -2.26 -0.74 -7.19
C VAL A 69 -0.83 -1.21 -6.94
N ILE A 70 -0.12 -1.70 -7.96
CA ILE A 70 1.31 -2.04 -7.83
C ILE A 70 2.11 -0.79 -7.47
N ALA A 71 1.90 0.32 -8.17
CA ALA A 71 2.61 1.57 -7.92
C ALA A 71 2.35 2.11 -6.50
N PHE A 72 1.12 2.03 -6.00
CA PHE A 72 0.81 2.43 -4.62
C PHE A 72 1.42 1.48 -3.58
N ALA A 73 1.43 0.17 -3.82
CA ALA A 73 2.09 -0.78 -2.93
C ALA A 73 3.61 -0.51 -2.87
N ASP A 74 4.24 -0.27 -4.03
CA ASP A 74 5.67 0.09 -4.13
C ASP A 74 5.97 1.41 -3.40
N LEU A 75 5.10 2.42 -3.52
CA LEU A 75 5.22 3.67 -2.77
C LEU A 75 5.15 3.42 -1.25
N GLY A 76 4.19 2.63 -0.78
CA GLY A 76 4.06 2.26 0.63
C GLY A 76 5.32 1.58 1.17
N LEU A 77 5.90 0.64 0.41
CA LEU A 77 7.15 -0.03 0.78
C LEU A 77 8.33 0.95 0.86
N ARG A 78 8.45 1.86 -0.12
CA ARG A 78 9.48 2.92 -0.09
C ARG A 78 9.30 3.83 1.12
N LEU A 79 8.07 4.20 1.48
CA LEU A 79 7.80 5.00 2.68
C LEU A 79 8.21 4.26 3.96
N LEU A 80 7.95 2.95 4.08
CA LEU A 80 8.41 2.12 5.21
C LEU A 80 9.92 1.99 5.29
N ASP A 81 10.58 2.03 4.15
CA ASP A 81 12.03 2.00 4.07
C ASP A 81 12.61 3.35 4.44
N LEU A 82 12.05 4.47 3.99
CA LEU A 82 12.50 5.81 4.41
C LEU A 82 12.23 6.04 5.91
N HIS A 83 11.01 5.78 6.37
CA HIS A 83 10.57 6.03 7.73
C HIS A 83 10.78 4.79 8.60
N GLN A 84 11.87 4.78 9.35
CA GLN A 84 12.23 3.71 10.29
C GLN A 84 12.40 4.27 11.70
N PRO A 85 12.18 3.44 12.74
CA PRO A 85 12.54 3.84 14.09
C PRO A 85 14.06 4.04 14.18
N ARG A 86 14.47 5.12 14.83
CA ARG A 86 15.85 5.40 15.25
C ARG A 86 15.90 5.24 16.76
N ASP A 87 16.98 4.63 17.25
CA ASP A 87 17.25 4.58 18.69
C ASP A 87 17.34 5.98 19.27
N ALA A 88 16.89 6.12 20.51
CA ALA A 88 17.01 7.35 21.27
C ALA A 88 18.48 7.58 21.63
N GLY A 89 19.26 8.11 20.68
CA GLY A 89 20.59 8.69 20.97
C GLY A 89 20.50 10.04 21.67
N GLY A 90 19.33 10.39 22.21
CA GLY A 90 19.08 11.62 22.96
C GLY A 90 18.91 11.29 24.43
N ILE A 91 19.35 12.22 25.28
CA ILE A 91 19.24 12.20 26.74
C ILE A 91 17.77 11.98 27.10
N SER A 92 17.38 10.72 27.33
CA SER A 92 16.03 10.40 27.78
C SER A 92 15.99 10.61 29.29
N SER A 93 14.99 11.33 29.78
CA SER A 93 14.75 11.53 31.21
C SER A 93 14.33 10.23 31.91
N ASP A 94 13.93 9.20 31.16
CA ASP A 94 13.62 7.87 31.67
C ASP A 94 14.37 6.81 30.84
N PRO A 95 15.49 6.27 31.35
CA PRO A 95 16.24 5.20 30.69
C PRO A 95 15.42 3.92 30.44
N ALA A 96 14.30 3.72 31.16
CA ALA A 96 13.43 2.57 30.98
C ALA A 96 12.47 2.72 29.78
N SER A 97 12.22 3.95 29.31
CA SER A 97 11.25 4.24 28.25
C SER A 97 11.80 5.22 27.19
N PRO A 98 12.89 4.88 26.48
CA PRO A 98 13.49 5.77 25.49
C PRO A 98 12.49 6.13 24.37
N ILE A 99 12.29 7.44 24.16
CA ILE A 99 11.42 7.95 23.08
C ILE A 99 12.07 7.64 21.73
N ARG A 100 11.51 6.67 21.00
CA ARG A 100 11.91 6.40 19.62
C ARG A 100 11.38 7.49 18.69
N ARG A 101 12.23 7.92 17.76
CA ARG A 101 11.88 8.91 16.73
C ARG A 101 12.03 8.29 15.35
N CYS A 102 11.26 8.76 14.39
CA CYS A 102 11.44 8.37 13.00
C CYS A 102 12.75 8.94 12.45
N ARG A 103 13.56 8.12 11.77
CA ARG A 103 14.83 8.57 11.16
C ARG A 103 14.66 9.62 10.06
N ALA A 104 13.52 9.64 9.38
CA ALA A 104 13.29 10.51 8.22
C ALA A 104 12.75 11.89 8.64
N CYS A 105 11.72 11.91 9.49
CA CYS A 105 11.06 13.16 9.88
C CYS A 105 11.31 13.58 11.33
N MET A 106 11.96 12.76 12.16
CA MET A 106 12.28 13.03 13.58
C MET A 106 11.08 13.16 14.55
N TRP A 107 9.85 12.92 14.07
CA TRP A 107 8.66 12.82 14.90
C TRP A 107 8.70 11.55 15.77
N ARG A 108 7.94 11.54 16.88
CA ARG A 108 7.75 10.36 17.73
C ARG A 108 7.29 9.17 16.88
N TRP A 109 7.95 8.03 17.03
CA TRP A 109 7.60 6.81 16.33
C TRP A 109 6.35 6.15 16.96
N PRO A 110 5.41 5.60 16.15
CA PRO A 110 5.33 5.73 14.69
C PRO A 110 4.94 7.15 14.29
N CYS A 111 5.62 7.70 13.28
CA CYS A 111 5.38 9.06 12.82
C CYS A 111 4.07 9.17 12.02
N PRO A 112 3.52 10.39 11.82
CA PRO A 112 2.23 10.58 11.15
C PRO A 112 2.12 9.89 9.78
N THR A 113 3.18 9.92 8.97
CA THR A 113 3.23 9.24 7.67
C THR A 113 2.98 7.74 7.78
N ILE A 114 3.65 7.06 8.71
CA ILE A 114 3.50 5.61 8.88
C ILE A 114 2.11 5.27 9.42
N ARG A 115 1.58 6.08 10.34
CA ARG A 115 0.19 5.91 10.83
C ARG A 115 -0.82 6.02 9.69
N ALA A 116 -0.66 7.02 8.82
CA ALA A 116 -1.56 7.21 7.68
C ALA A 116 -1.49 6.05 6.67
N VAL A 117 -0.29 5.51 6.40
CA VAL A 117 -0.12 4.33 5.53
C VAL A 117 -0.80 3.12 6.16
N GLU A 118 -0.60 2.89 7.45
CA GLU A 118 -1.22 1.78 8.16
C GLU A 118 -2.74 1.86 8.19
N GLU A 119 -3.31 3.03 8.53
CA GLU A 119 -4.75 3.27 8.50
C GLU A 119 -5.36 3.01 7.11
N SER A 120 -4.60 3.31 6.05
CA SER A 120 -5.02 3.08 4.66
C SER A 120 -4.98 1.60 4.27
N VAL A 121 -4.00 0.86 4.77
CA VAL A 121 -3.73 -0.53 4.40
C VAL A 121 -4.51 -1.53 5.29
N ASP A 122 -4.78 -1.17 6.54
CA ASP A 122 -5.56 -1.96 7.51
C ASP A 122 -7.07 -1.77 7.35
N ARG A 123 -7.51 -0.78 6.56
CA ARG A 123 -8.93 -0.68 6.21
C ARG A 123 -9.37 -1.98 5.55
N PRO A 124 -10.36 -2.71 6.10
CA PRO A 124 -10.87 -3.90 5.45
C PRO A 124 -11.36 -3.49 4.07
N LEU A 125 -10.77 -4.12 3.04
CA LEU A 125 -11.42 -4.15 1.73
C LEU A 125 -12.77 -4.81 2.00
N GLY A 126 -13.86 -4.11 1.68
CA GLY A 126 -15.22 -4.57 1.94
C GLY A 126 -15.50 -5.98 1.38
N PRO A 127 -16.65 -6.58 1.75
CA PRO A 127 -17.01 -7.93 1.32
C PRO A 127 -16.96 -8.11 -0.19
#